data_AF-A0A0L8AQU1-F1
#
_entry.id   AF-A0A0L8AQU1-F1
#
_cell.length_a   1.000
_cell.length_b   1.000
_cell.length_c   1.000
_cell.angle_alpha   90.00
_cell.angle_beta   90.00
_cell.angle_gamma   90.00
#
_symmetry.space_group_name_H-M   'P 1'
#
loop_
_entity.id
_entity.type
_entity.pdbx_description
1 polymer ?
#
loop_
_entity_poly.entity_id
_entity_poly.type
_entity_poly.pdbx_seq_one_letter_code
_entity_poly.pdbx_strand_id
1 'polypeptide(L)'
;MKNLFSAFVISLLLGSCGENDIDNIYTASIKGRWQLVEMYSSNGGPGQWSSVADGYTYTFLEDNIVIADKFECDGAYQFGDDGRLTITFSCPDSQFNVTYKIESEDNLMVLTPDPSPCDEGCAEKFKRVTRD
;
A
#
# COMPACT_ATOMS: atom_id res chain seq x y z
N MET A 1 -17.01 -51.31 38.00
CA MET A 1 -15.54 -51.14 37.94
C MET A 1 -15.07 -51.48 36.54
N LYS A 2 -14.56 -50.48 35.81
CA LYS A 2 -13.55 -50.56 34.73
C LYS A 2 -13.47 -49.18 34.08
N ASN A 3 -12.45 -48.44 34.47
CA ASN A 3 -12.02 -47.20 33.85
C ASN A 3 -11.57 -47.49 32.42
N LEU A 4 -11.77 -46.57 31.48
CA LEU A 4 -10.87 -46.39 30.34
C LEU A 4 -11.02 -44.95 29.82
N PHE A 5 -9.99 -44.16 30.13
CA PHE A 5 -9.57 -42.97 29.41
C PHE A 5 -9.39 -43.29 27.92
N SER A 6 -9.79 -42.38 27.03
CA SER A 6 -9.00 -41.96 25.85
C SER A 6 -9.79 -40.91 25.06
N ALA A 7 -9.44 -39.64 25.16
CA ALA A 7 -8.41 -38.97 24.36
C ALA A 7 -9.05 -38.24 23.16
N PHE A 8 -9.25 -36.95 23.42
CA PHE A 8 -9.51 -35.84 22.51
C PHE A 8 -8.50 -35.84 21.36
N VAL A 9 -8.97 -36.03 20.12
CA VAL A 9 -8.18 -35.75 18.91
C VAL A 9 -8.67 -34.42 18.37
N ILE A 10 -7.98 -33.36 18.76
CA ILE A 10 -8.09 -32.07 18.12
C ILE A 10 -7.28 -32.17 16.83
N SER A 11 -7.97 -32.21 15.69
CA SER A 11 -7.31 -32.09 14.40
C SER A 11 -6.93 -30.63 14.23
N LEU A 12 -5.64 -30.34 14.46
CA LEU A 12 -4.97 -29.12 14.04
C LEU A 12 -5.13 -28.96 12.53
N LEU A 13 -6.07 -28.13 12.12
CA LEU A 13 -6.02 -27.45 10.83
C LEU A 13 -5.07 -26.27 11.01
N LEU A 14 -3.76 -26.53 10.92
CA LEU A 14 -2.80 -25.47 10.62
C LEU A 14 -3.06 -25.06 9.18
N GLY A 15 -3.89 -24.02 9.00
CA GLY A 15 -3.91 -23.25 7.78
C GLY A 15 -2.52 -22.66 7.60
N SER A 16 -1.75 -23.21 6.67
CA SER A 16 -0.55 -22.58 6.16
C SER A 16 -0.98 -21.29 5.46
N CYS A 17 -1.02 -20.17 6.18
CA CYS A 17 -0.88 -18.86 5.53
C CYS A 17 0.51 -18.84 4.93
N GLY A 18 0.60 -19.17 3.64
CA GLY A 18 1.77 -18.84 2.86
C GLY A 18 1.74 -17.34 2.65
N GLU A 19 2.44 -16.59 3.49
CA GLU A 19 2.83 -15.23 3.16
C GLU A 19 3.61 -15.33 1.84
N ASN A 20 3.10 -14.67 0.81
CA ASN A 20 3.70 -14.64 -0.51
C ASN A 20 5.03 -13.86 -0.44
N ASP A 21 6.14 -14.49 -0.82
CA ASP A 21 7.49 -13.90 -0.79
C ASP A 21 7.56 -12.53 -1.52
N ILE A 22 6.71 -12.35 -2.52
CA ILE A 22 6.56 -11.11 -3.30
C ILE A 22 6.06 -9.96 -2.42
N ASP A 23 5.04 -10.19 -1.59
CA ASP A 23 4.47 -9.18 -0.70
C ASP A 23 5.53 -8.71 0.31
N ASN A 24 6.32 -9.64 0.85
CA ASN A 24 7.36 -9.32 1.83
C ASN A 24 8.45 -8.39 1.26
N ILE A 25 8.93 -8.66 0.02
CA ILE A 25 9.98 -7.85 -0.62
C ILE A 25 9.50 -6.41 -0.88
N TYR A 26 8.30 -6.26 -1.46
CA TYR A 26 7.79 -4.92 -1.78
C TYR A 26 7.38 -4.15 -0.53
N THR A 27 6.73 -4.81 0.43
CA THR A 27 6.35 -4.22 1.72
C THR A 27 7.59 -3.71 2.46
N ALA A 28 8.68 -4.49 2.51
CA ALA A 28 9.92 -4.02 3.12
C ALA A 28 10.50 -2.75 2.46
N SER A 29 10.33 -2.58 1.15
CA SER A 29 10.86 -1.41 0.42
C SER A 29 10.13 -0.10 0.73
N ILE A 30 8.82 -0.16 0.97
CA ILE A 30 7.96 1.02 1.13
C ILE A 30 7.58 1.35 2.57
N LYS A 31 7.94 0.50 3.54
CA LYS A 31 7.71 0.77 4.97
C LYS A 31 8.19 2.16 5.42
N GLY A 32 7.45 2.76 6.34
CA GLY A 32 7.72 4.08 6.90
C GLY A 32 6.86 5.20 6.31
N ARG A 33 7.24 6.43 6.64
CA ARG A 33 6.47 7.65 6.34
C ARG A 33 6.98 8.36 5.08
N TRP A 34 6.06 8.72 4.22
CA TRP A 34 6.29 9.36 2.93
C TRP A 34 5.46 10.63 2.80
N GLN A 35 6.04 11.70 2.24
CA GLN A 35 5.35 12.96 1.98
C GLN A 35 5.34 13.26 0.49
N LEU A 36 4.18 13.63 -0.05
CA LEU A 36 4.04 14.09 -1.43
C LEU A 36 4.89 15.36 -1.62
N VAL A 37 5.77 15.35 -2.61
CA VAL A 37 6.66 16.47 -2.93
C VAL A 37 6.52 16.96 -4.37
N GLU A 38 6.03 16.13 -5.29
CA GLU A 38 5.75 16.54 -6.67
C GLU A 38 4.54 15.79 -7.24
N MET A 39 3.80 16.45 -8.15
CA MET A 39 2.78 15.82 -8.97
C MET A 39 3.13 15.97 -10.45
N TYR A 40 2.98 14.87 -11.18
CA TYR A 40 3.06 14.86 -12.63
C TYR A 40 1.67 15.04 -13.22
N SER A 41 1.55 15.92 -14.21
CA SER A 41 0.38 16.01 -15.07
C SER A 41 0.79 16.22 -16.53
N SER A 42 -0.03 15.72 -17.43
CA SER A 42 0.03 16.04 -18.85
C SER A 42 -1.33 16.52 -19.35
N ASN A 43 -1.30 17.48 -20.27
CA ASN A 43 -2.47 18.03 -20.97
C ASN A 43 -2.31 17.86 -22.50
N GLY A 44 -1.77 16.71 -22.94
CA GLY A 44 -1.78 16.30 -24.35
C GLY A 44 -0.47 16.53 -25.07
N GLY A 45 0.55 16.93 -24.32
CA GLY A 45 1.93 17.07 -24.75
C GLY A 45 2.88 16.38 -23.77
N PRO A 46 4.16 16.80 -23.72
CA PRO A 46 5.07 16.37 -22.67
C PRO A 46 4.52 16.82 -21.30
N GLY A 47 4.34 15.87 -20.38
CA GLY A 47 3.92 16.23 -19.03
C GLY A 47 5.03 16.89 -18.23
N GLN A 48 4.66 17.45 -17.08
CA GLN A 48 5.55 18.23 -16.23
C GLN A 48 5.39 17.77 -14.79
N TRP A 49 6.50 17.69 -14.05
CA TRP A 49 6.47 17.58 -12.60
C TRP A 49 6.35 18.98 -12.00
N SER A 50 5.43 19.15 -11.06
CA SER A 50 5.23 20.38 -10.30
C SER A 50 5.41 20.10 -8.82
N SER A 51 6.18 20.95 -8.13
CA SER A 51 6.44 20.78 -6.70
C SER A 51 5.19 21.05 -5.86
N VAL A 52 5.02 20.25 -4.81
CA VAL A 52 3.97 20.40 -3.80
C VAL A 52 4.64 20.75 -2.48
N ALA A 53 4.32 21.93 -1.96
CA ALA A 53 4.70 22.30 -0.60
C ALA A 53 3.72 21.66 0.39
N ASP A 54 4.25 21.06 1.46
CA ASP A 54 3.47 20.45 2.53
C ASP A 54 2.39 19.47 2.03
N GLY A 55 2.78 18.61 1.09
CA GLY A 55 1.90 17.58 0.56
C GLY A 55 1.46 16.59 1.64
N TYR A 56 0.36 15.88 1.35
CA TYR A 56 -0.18 14.84 2.20
C TYR A 56 0.83 13.68 2.35
N THR A 57 0.63 12.86 3.37
CA THR A 57 1.49 11.76 3.77
C THR A 57 0.79 10.40 3.75
N TYR A 58 1.60 9.39 3.45
CA TYR A 58 1.27 7.99 3.71
C TYR A 58 2.29 7.42 4.69
N THR A 59 1.82 6.64 5.66
CA THR A 59 2.69 5.85 6.54
C THR A 59 2.32 4.39 6.39
N PHE A 60 3.20 3.62 5.75
CA PHE A 60 3.03 2.18 5.53
C PHE A 60 3.63 1.43 6.72
N LEU A 61 2.78 0.83 7.53
CA LEU A 61 3.14 0.12 8.75
C LEU A 61 3.35 -1.38 8.47
N GLU A 62 3.81 -2.08 9.49
CA GLU A 62 3.72 -3.55 9.54
C GLU A 62 2.24 -3.99 9.55
N ASP A 63 1.98 -5.25 9.22
CA ASP A 63 0.63 -5.84 9.12
C ASP A 63 -0.29 -5.22 8.05
N ASN A 64 0.30 -4.69 6.98
CA ASN A 64 -0.43 -4.23 5.80
C ASN A 64 -1.40 -3.05 6.07
N ILE A 65 -1.10 -2.23 7.09
CA ILE A 65 -1.86 -1.03 7.46
C ILE A 65 -1.22 0.22 6.85
N VAL A 66 -2.03 1.13 6.28
CA VAL A 66 -1.58 2.45 5.85
C VAL A 66 -2.36 3.55 6.57
N ILE A 67 -1.61 4.48 7.19
CA ILE A 67 -2.16 5.72 7.74
C ILE A 67 -2.07 6.80 6.65
N ALA A 68 -3.18 7.45 6.36
CA ALA A 68 -3.26 8.47 5.31
C ALA A 68 -4.00 9.72 5.76
N ASP A 69 -3.40 10.89 5.55
CA ASP A 69 -4.03 12.19 5.78
C ASP A 69 -4.78 12.71 4.53
N LYS A 70 -4.48 12.19 3.33
CA LYS A 70 -5.12 12.60 2.07
C LYS A 70 -6.65 12.61 2.12
N PHE A 71 -7.24 11.62 2.79
CA PHE A 71 -8.68 11.42 2.92
C PHE A 71 -9.15 11.45 4.38
N GLU A 72 -8.28 11.86 5.30
CA GLU A 72 -8.51 11.80 6.76
C GLU A 72 -9.00 10.42 7.24
N CYS A 73 -8.52 9.35 6.61
CA CYS A 73 -8.91 7.99 6.95
C CYS A 73 -7.80 6.99 6.60
N ASP A 74 -7.71 5.93 7.40
CA ASP A 74 -6.71 4.89 7.25
C ASP A 74 -7.19 3.78 6.31
N GLY A 75 -6.28 2.88 5.96
CA GLY A 75 -6.59 1.77 5.07
C GLY A 75 -5.68 0.57 5.29
N ALA A 76 -5.87 -0.39 4.40
CA ALA A 76 -4.96 -1.50 4.24
C ALA A 76 -4.28 -1.43 2.86
N TYR A 77 -3.07 -1.94 2.75
CA TYR A 77 -2.36 -2.03 1.47
C TYR A 77 -1.91 -3.47 1.19
N GLN A 78 -1.77 -3.80 -0.08
CA GLN A 78 -1.28 -5.12 -0.52
C GLN A 78 -0.58 -5.01 -1.87
N PHE A 79 0.38 -5.89 -2.10
CA PHE A 79 0.96 -6.08 -3.43
C PHE A 79 0.30 -7.24 -4.17
N GLY A 80 -0.10 -6.98 -5.41
CA GLY A 80 -0.49 -8.03 -6.34
C GLY A 80 0.72 -8.80 -6.88
N ASP A 81 0.49 -10.00 -7.41
CA ASP A 81 1.54 -10.79 -8.09
C ASP A 81 2.14 -10.07 -9.31
N ASP A 82 1.44 -9.07 -9.84
CA ASP A 82 1.89 -8.18 -10.91
C ASP A 82 2.73 -6.99 -10.43
N GLY A 83 3.04 -6.92 -9.13
CA GLY A 83 3.84 -5.87 -8.50
C GLY A 83 3.07 -4.56 -8.27
N ARG A 84 1.75 -4.53 -8.47
CA ARG A 84 0.95 -3.33 -8.22
C ARG A 84 0.60 -3.20 -6.74
N LEU A 85 0.68 -1.96 -6.25
CA LEU A 85 0.22 -1.60 -4.90
C LEU A 85 -1.27 -1.30 -4.97
N THR A 86 -2.10 -2.00 -4.19
CA THR A 86 -3.50 -1.63 -3.98
C THR A 86 -3.68 -1.13 -2.56
N ILE A 87 -4.25 0.06 -2.40
CA ILE A 87 -4.67 0.62 -1.12
C ILE A 87 -6.19 0.60 -1.04
N THR A 88 -6.72 -0.03 0.01
CA THR A 88 -8.15 -0.04 0.36
C THR A 88 -8.38 0.95 1.49
N PHE A 89 -8.89 2.13 1.16
CA PHE A 89 -9.22 3.17 2.14
C PHE A 89 -10.55 2.84 2.83
N SER A 90 -10.57 2.87 4.16
CA SER A 90 -11.73 2.55 4.98
C SER A 90 -12.17 3.79 5.76
N CYS A 91 -12.87 4.69 5.08
CA CYS A 91 -13.38 5.91 5.68
C CYS A 91 -14.76 5.68 6.36
N PRO A 92 -15.21 6.56 7.28
CA PRO A 92 -16.45 6.38 8.04
C PRO A 92 -17.70 6.09 7.19
N ASP A 93 -17.84 6.77 6.04
CA ASP A 93 -19.03 6.70 5.18
C ASP A 93 -18.75 6.05 3.81
N SER A 94 -17.51 5.63 3.54
CA SER A 94 -17.13 5.10 2.24
C SER A 94 -15.90 4.21 2.30
N GLN A 95 -15.93 3.12 1.55
CA GLN A 95 -14.75 2.31 1.27
C GLN A 95 -14.47 2.34 -0.23
N PHE A 96 -13.21 2.56 -0.59
CA PHE A 96 -12.79 2.56 -1.98
C PHE A 96 -11.34 2.11 -2.12
N ASN A 97 -11.02 1.60 -3.30
CA ASN A 97 -9.70 1.06 -3.61
C ASN A 97 -9.01 1.93 -4.64
N VAL A 98 -7.71 2.12 -4.48
CA VAL A 98 -6.85 2.71 -5.51
C VAL A 98 -5.68 1.77 -5.74
N THR A 99 -5.49 1.39 -7.00
CA THR A 99 -4.37 0.56 -7.44
C THR A 99 -3.36 1.44 -8.16
N TYR A 100 -2.08 1.17 -7.91
CA TYR A 100 -0.95 1.95 -8.42
C TYR A 100 0.09 1.03 -9.05
N LYS A 101 0.68 1.49 -10.15
CA LYS A 101 2.07 1.13 -10.47
C LYS A 101 2.96 1.88 -9.51
N ILE A 102 3.93 1.16 -8.95
CA ILE A 102 4.88 1.73 -8.00
C ILE A 102 6.29 1.65 -8.56
N GLU A 103 7.04 2.74 -8.39
CA GLU A 103 8.47 2.78 -8.60
C GLU A 103 9.08 3.33 -7.31
N SER A 104 10.01 2.60 -6.69
CA SER A 104 10.67 3.07 -5.46
C SER A 104 12.18 2.89 -5.57
N GLU A 105 12.90 3.94 -5.21
CA GLU A 105 14.37 3.97 -5.19
C GLU A 105 14.81 4.84 -4.00
N ASP A 106 15.57 4.24 -3.07
CA ASP A 106 16.07 4.87 -1.86
C ASP A 106 14.99 5.61 -1.04
N ASN A 107 14.95 6.94 -1.20
CA ASN A 107 14.11 7.88 -0.46
C ASN A 107 13.02 8.50 -1.34
N LEU A 108 12.83 7.99 -2.55
CA LEU A 108 11.79 8.43 -3.48
C LEU A 108 10.86 7.27 -3.83
N MET A 109 9.59 7.59 -3.95
CA MET A 109 8.55 6.67 -4.40
C MET A 109 7.64 7.42 -5.36
N VAL A 110 7.34 6.82 -6.51
CA VAL A 110 6.38 7.32 -7.48
C VAL A 110 5.21 6.36 -7.53
N LEU A 111 4.00 6.90 -7.32
CA LEU A 111 2.74 6.18 -7.44
C LEU A 111 2.02 6.69 -8.69
N THR A 112 1.80 5.80 -9.65
CA THR A 112 1.03 6.09 -10.87
C THR A 112 -0.28 5.32 -10.82
N PRO A 113 -1.45 5.98 -10.74
CA PRO A 113 -2.74 5.29 -10.71
C PRO A 113 -2.93 4.34 -11.89
N ASP A 114 -3.50 3.16 -11.63
CA ASP A 114 -3.85 2.18 -12.64
C ASP A 114 -5.18 1.49 -12.31
N PRO A 115 -6.23 1.65 -13.15
CA PRO A 115 -6.24 2.46 -14.37
C PRO A 115 -6.04 3.96 -14.09
N SER A 116 -5.41 4.67 -15.02
CA SER A 116 -5.23 6.12 -14.91
C SER A 116 -6.58 6.82 -14.94
N PRO A 117 -6.91 7.68 -13.96
CA PRO A 117 -8.09 8.54 -14.01
C PRO A 117 -7.88 9.79 -14.89
N CYS A 118 -6.65 10.01 -15.34
CA CYS A 118 -6.25 11.17 -16.12
C CYS A 118 -6.16 10.81 -17.61
N ASP A 119 -6.74 11.65 -18.46
CA ASP A 119 -6.82 11.43 -19.92
C ASP A 119 -5.44 11.27 -20.56
N GLU A 120 -4.46 12.05 -20.09
CA GLU A 120 -3.12 12.15 -20.71
C GLU A 120 -1.98 11.79 -19.73
N GLY A 121 -2.34 11.35 -18.52
CA GLY A 121 -1.43 10.79 -17.52
C GLY A 121 -1.21 11.68 -16.29
N CYS A 122 -1.12 11.03 -15.13
CA CYS A 122 -0.79 11.66 -13.86
C CYS A 122 -0.03 10.68 -12.95
N ALA A 123 0.81 11.22 -12.07
CA ALA A 123 1.54 10.45 -11.07
C ALA A 123 1.88 11.34 -9.87
N GLU A 124 2.13 10.70 -8.74
CA GLU A 124 2.42 11.34 -7.46
C GLU A 124 3.81 10.90 -7.00
N LYS A 125 4.70 11.84 -6.69
CA LYS A 125 6.05 11.55 -6.21
C LYS A 125 6.19 11.94 -4.74
N PHE A 126 6.66 10.98 -3.96
CA PHE A 126 6.83 11.07 -2.54
C PHE A 126 8.30 11.01 -2.16
N LYS A 127 8.63 11.71 -1.08
CA LYS A 127 9.92 11.64 -0.42
C LYS A 127 9.76 11.00 0.95
N ARG A 128 10.67 10.11 1.31
CA ARG A 128 10.69 9.47 2.62
C ARG A 128 11.02 10.49 3.70
N VAL A 129 10.21 10.51 4.76
CA VAL A 129 10.37 11.35 5.95
C VAL A 129 11.01 10.55 7.08
N THR A 130 10.51 9.33 7.31
CA THR A 130 10.97 8.44 8.39
C THR A 130 11.06 7.01 7.90
N ARG A 131 12.03 6.24 8.40
CA ARG A 131 12.10 4.78 8.27
C ARG A 131 11.61 4.15 9.57
N ASP A 132 10.82 3.09 9.45
CA ASP A 132 10.48 2.22 10.58
C ASP A 132 11.58 1.18 10.79
#